data_AF-A0A936IXU1-F1
#
_entry.id   AF-A0A936IXU1-F1
#
_cell.length_a   1.000
_cell.length_b   1.000
_cell.length_c   1.000
_cell.angle_alpha   90.00
_cell.angle_beta   90.00
_cell.angle_gamma   90.00
#
_symmetry.space_group_name_H-M   'P 1'
#
loop_
_entity.id
_entity.type
_entity.pdbx_description
1 polymer ?
#
loop_
_entity_poly.entity_id
_entity_poly.type
_entity_poly.pdbx_seq_one_letter_code
_entity_poly.pdbx_strand_id
1 'polypeptide(L)'
;MRQAGYQAELELAVEAARTAGALLLDEFYRPGGPRGHGAHAEADRPAEERIARLLRDAFPEYGYLGEELGRLAEARDPGKHTWLIDPNDGTHSYLRGWRGPAVSVALVRAGEPVLGVVYAYAAPDDRGDLIGWAEGCGPVKRNGVAVRRAWPVEAGSDCVVLVASGADRRAAANAAALYPMRYRVMPSIAYRLALAAAGEGDVAISLHNPRDWDYAAGHALLRGAGAELYRRSGGPVTYGPDGVSGCGGRCYGGAWPLVDRLVDIDWERLIEQPETSPGLARPVAGQAVRDAELLQRAQGCLLGQLGPGQPDAGAELAILLARALLESGGYTAEAAARAYAGRSGSPLARACVLGIAGSGRPFDTVEAWAATDAALTGADAAACDAAGVAASALAFAIRWGASPAGVLQHAEGRAAVRGVHAQVRRALAARGEFENTVLAELSEGFDALRHAATFTGGGTFAGALLGATFGRDAIPRAQREQVLTCRPIAGLAGVTEPRPPACWPVDALIVAERLLTLER
;
A
#
# COMPACT_ATOMS: atom_id res chain seq x y z
N MET A 1 32.82 4.97 29.59
CA MET A 1 31.79 6.03 29.61
C MET A 1 30.54 5.46 28.98
N ARG A 2 29.38 5.46 29.65
CA ARG A 2 28.12 5.18 28.95
C ARG A 2 27.90 6.34 28.00
N GLN A 3 27.95 6.08 26.70
CA GLN A 3 27.59 7.06 25.70
C GLN A 3 26.14 7.46 25.99
N ALA A 4 25.89 8.74 26.28
CA ALA A 4 24.54 9.24 26.46
C ALA A 4 23.78 8.99 25.15
N GLY A 5 22.63 8.31 25.21
CA GLY A 5 21.82 8.03 24.02
C GLY A 5 21.08 9.29 23.55
N TYR A 6 20.61 9.28 22.31
CA TYR A 6 19.89 10.38 21.65
C TYR A 6 18.39 10.45 22.01
N GLN A 7 18.04 10.19 23.27
CA GLN A 7 16.63 9.99 23.65
C GLN A 7 15.81 11.28 23.50
N ALA A 8 16.36 12.42 23.94
CA ALA A 8 15.69 13.71 23.85
C ALA A 8 15.56 14.18 22.39
N GLU A 9 16.61 13.97 21.59
CA GLU A 9 16.66 14.25 20.16
C GLU A 9 15.61 13.41 19.41
N LEU A 10 15.49 12.12 19.75
CA LEU A 10 14.53 11.20 19.14
C LEU A 10 13.09 11.58 19.47
N GLU A 11 12.80 11.89 20.74
CA GLU A 11 11.47 12.33 21.16
C GLU A 11 11.04 13.61 20.44
N LEU A 12 11.94 14.59 20.34
CA LEU A 12 11.66 15.84 19.65
C LEU A 12 11.54 15.65 18.12
N ALA A 13 12.38 14.82 17.51
CA ALA A 13 12.28 14.49 16.08
C ALA A 13 10.93 13.82 15.75
N VAL A 14 10.44 12.94 16.64
CA VAL A 14 9.10 12.34 16.52
C VAL A 14 7.99 13.38 16.64
N GLU A 15 8.09 14.31 17.58
CA GLU A 15 7.15 15.42 17.74
C GLU A 15 7.13 16.33 16.50
N ALA A 16 8.32 16.71 16.00
CA ALA A 16 8.47 17.54 14.82
C ALA A 16 7.87 16.87 13.58
N ALA A 17 8.15 15.58 13.36
CA ALA A 17 7.61 14.83 12.23
C ALA A 17 6.08 14.74 12.30
N ARG A 18 5.50 14.49 13.48
CA ARG A 18 4.04 14.45 13.68
C ARG A 18 3.38 15.81 13.44
N THR A 19 4.01 16.88 13.91
CA THR A 19 3.49 18.25 13.78
C THR A 19 3.48 18.73 12.33
N ALA A 20 4.52 18.39 11.56
CA ALA A 20 4.56 18.61 10.11
C ALA A 20 3.56 17.70 9.37
N GLY A 21 3.54 16.41 9.70
CA GLY A 21 2.64 15.44 9.09
C GLY A 21 1.16 15.78 9.27
N ALA A 22 0.76 16.35 10.42
CA ALA A 22 -0.60 16.83 10.63
C ALA A 22 -0.98 17.97 9.66
N LEU A 23 -0.08 18.93 9.43
CA LEU A 23 -0.31 20.01 8.45
C LEU A 23 -0.45 19.44 7.03
N LEU A 24 0.44 18.52 6.66
CA LEU A 24 0.44 17.90 5.33
C LEU A 24 -0.82 17.05 5.12
N LEU A 25 -1.27 16.33 6.15
CA LEU A 25 -2.51 15.54 6.09
C LEU A 25 -3.75 16.44 5.93
N ASP A 26 -3.77 17.60 6.59
CA ASP A 26 -4.86 18.56 6.41
C ASP A 26 -4.91 19.12 4.99
N GLU A 27 -3.75 19.46 4.41
CA GLU A 27 -3.66 19.95 3.03
C GLU A 27 -3.97 18.83 2.01
N PHE A 28 -3.59 17.58 2.28
CA PHE A 28 -3.89 16.40 1.46
C PHE A 28 -5.40 16.22 1.21
N TYR A 29 -6.21 16.53 2.22
CA TYR A 29 -7.67 16.36 2.20
C TYR A 29 -8.46 17.60 1.82
N ARG A 30 -7.81 18.65 1.35
CA ARG A 30 -8.55 19.82 0.86
C ARG A 30 -9.46 19.46 -0.30
N PRO A 31 -10.56 20.21 -0.52
CA PRO A 31 -11.33 20.10 -1.74
C PRO A 31 -10.42 20.29 -2.97
N GLY A 32 -10.40 19.30 -3.87
CA GLY A 32 -9.50 19.27 -5.04
C GLY A 32 -8.09 18.72 -4.76
N GLY A 33 -7.79 18.36 -3.52
CA GLY A 33 -6.50 17.83 -3.08
C GLY A 33 -5.48 18.92 -2.73
N PRO A 34 -4.23 18.50 -2.45
CA PRO A 34 -3.19 19.43 -2.05
C PRO A 34 -2.73 20.33 -3.20
N ARG A 35 -2.31 21.56 -2.86
CA ARG A 35 -1.89 22.57 -3.84
C ARG A 35 -0.39 22.54 -4.10
N GLY A 36 -0.02 22.79 -5.35
CA GLY A 36 1.36 22.80 -5.80
C GLY A 36 1.49 22.45 -7.28
N HIS A 37 2.73 22.34 -7.74
CA HIS A 37 3.04 21.94 -9.11
C HIS A 37 4.38 21.22 -9.18
N GLY A 38 4.50 20.27 -10.11
CA GLY A 38 5.73 19.50 -10.30
C GLY A 38 6.11 18.74 -9.02
N ALA A 39 7.24 19.11 -8.43
CA ALA A 39 7.78 18.52 -7.21
C ALA A 39 7.70 19.44 -5.99
N HIS A 40 6.87 20.50 -6.04
CA HIS A 40 6.72 21.45 -4.93
C HIS A 40 5.25 21.62 -4.54
N ALA A 41 4.93 21.39 -3.27
CA ALA A 41 3.64 21.70 -2.68
C ALA A 41 3.74 22.96 -1.80
N GLU A 42 2.66 23.74 -1.76
CA GLU A 42 2.62 24.96 -0.94
C GLU A 42 2.77 24.66 0.56
N ALA A 43 2.46 23.44 0.98
CA ALA A 43 2.56 22.97 2.36
C ALA A 43 3.98 22.56 2.78
N ASP A 44 4.91 22.34 1.84
CA ASP A 44 6.25 21.82 2.15
C ASP A 44 7.04 22.82 3.00
N ARG A 45 7.11 24.08 2.58
CA ARG A 45 7.80 25.15 3.33
C ARG A 45 7.21 25.37 4.73
N PRO A 46 5.89 25.57 4.93
CA PRO A 46 5.30 25.69 6.26
C PRO A 46 5.52 24.46 7.16
N ALA A 47 5.55 23.25 6.59
CA ALA A 47 5.87 22.03 7.32
C ALA A 47 7.33 22.05 7.80
N GLU A 48 8.28 22.41 6.92
CA GLU A 48 9.68 22.51 7.29
C GLU A 48 9.93 23.59 8.34
N GLU A 49 9.29 24.76 8.23
CA GLU A 49 9.42 25.83 9.22
C GLU A 49 8.98 25.39 10.63
N ARG A 50 7.98 24.50 10.74
CA ARG A 50 7.56 23.93 12.03
C ARG A 50 8.64 23.02 12.61
N ILE A 51 9.22 22.15 11.77
CA ILE A 51 10.32 21.26 12.16
C ILE A 51 11.53 22.08 12.61
N ALA A 52 11.95 23.05 11.78
CA ALA A 52 13.11 23.89 12.03
C ALA A 52 13.01 24.66 13.35
N ARG A 53 11.83 25.22 13.67
CA ARG A 53 11.60 25.90 14.96
C ARG A 53 11.84 24.96 16.13
N LEU A 54 11.15 23.81 16.18
CA LEU A 54 11.26 22.85 17.28
C LEU A 54 12.71 22.39 17.49
N LEU A 55 13.37 21.94 16.43
CA LEU A 55 14.70 21.37 16.53
C LEU A 55 15.77 22.40 16.90
N ARG A 56 15.71 23.61 16.33
CA ARG A 56 16.73 24.64 16.57
C ARG A 56 16.57 25.34 17.91
N ASP A 57 15.35 25.47 18.42
CA ASP A 57 15.11 26.05 19.74
C ASP A 57 15.64 25.13 20.85
N ALA A 58 15.48 23.81 20.68
CA ALA A 58 15.98 22.82 21.64
C ALA A 58 17.49 22.52 21.50
N PHE A 59 18.02 22.51 20.27
CA PHE A 59 19.41 22.18 19.97
C PHE A 59 20.11 23.28 19.15
N PRO A 60 20.31 24.48 19.72
CA PRO A 60 20.80 25.66 18.99
C PRO A 60 22.26 25.56 18.49
N GLU A 61 23.04 24.60 19.00
CA GLU A 61 24.43 24.36 18.57
C GLU A 61 24.55 23.36 17.41
N TYR A 62 23.46 22.67 17.06
CA TYR A 62 23.43 21.74 15.93
C TYR A 62 23.23 22.49 14.62
N GLY A 63 23.84 21.98 13.55
CA GLY A 63 23.60 22.44 12.19
C GLY A 63 22.22 22.06 11.68
N TYR A 64 21.80 22.70 10.59
CA TYR A 64 20.52 22.44 9.94
C TYR A 64 20.66 22.57 8.42
N LEU A 65 20.23 21.53 7.70
CA LEU A 65 20.10 21.50 6.25
C LEU A 65 18.74 20.86 5.90
N GLY A 66 17.87 21.61 5.22
CA GLY A 66 16.61 21.05 4.73
C GLY A 66 16.32 21.42 3.27
N GLU A 67 15.34 20.73 2.69
CA GLU A 67 14.97 20.87 1.27
C GLU A 67 14.50 22.28 0.91
N GLU A 68 13.56 22.84 1.68
CA GLU A 68 12.85 24.08 1.36
C GLU A 68 13.54 25.31 1.97
N LEU A 69 14.14 25.16 3.14
CA LEU A 69 14.81 26.26 3.84
C LEU A 69 16.32 26.30 3.59
N GLY A 70 16.88 25.26 2.96
CA GLY A 70 18.31 25.14 2.74
C GLY A 70 19.08 25.07 4.06
N ARG A 71 20.28 25.64 4.06
CA ARG A 71 21.13 25.70 5.26
C ARG A 71 20.74 26.89 6.14
N LEU A 72 20.33 26.59 7.37
CA LEU A 72 19.96 27.62 8.36
C LEU A 72 21.03 27.84 9.44
N ALA A 73 21.87 26.83 9.70
CA ALA A 73 22.93 26.90 10.69
C ALA A 73 24.04 25.89 10.38
N GLU A 74 25.28 26.25 10.71
CA GLU A 74 26.41 25.32 10.74
C GLU A 74 26.54 24.69 12.13
N ALA A 75 27.01 23.44 12.18
CA ALA A 75 27.23 22.74 13.43
C ALA A 75 28.39 23.35 14.23
N ARG A 76 28.08 23.89 15.40
CA ARG A 76 29.05 24.51 16.31
C ARG A 76 29.49 23.57 17.43
N ASP A 77 28.68 22.56 17.73
CA ASP A 77 29.01 21.57 18.73
C ASP A 77 30.24 20.71 18.32
N PRO A 78 30.97 20.11 19.29
CA PRO A 78 32.14 19.30 18.99
C PRO A 78 31.86 18.06 18.14
N GLY A 79 30.66 17.50 18.23
CA GLY A 79 30.24 16.31 17.49
C GLY A 79 29.83 16.59 16.05
N LYS A 80 29.74 17.87 15.65
CA LYS A 80 29.30 18.30 14.32
C LYS A 80 27.95 17.69 13.95
N HIS A 81 26.99 17.81 14.87
CA HIS A 81 25.64 17.34 14.67
C HIS A 81 24.91 18.24 13.67
N THR A 82 24.32 17.66 12.63
CA THR A 82 23.53 18.38 11.63
C THR A 82 22.20 17.66 11.40
N TRP A 83 21.11 18.41 11.54
CA TRP A 83 19.78 17.97 11.15
C TRP A 83 19.65 17.99 9.62
N LEU A 84 19.15 16.90 9.04
CA LEU A 84 18.81 16.77 7.63
C LEU A 84 17.31 16.54 7.49
N ILE A 85 16.62 17.48 6.85
CA ILE A 85 15.15 17.53 6.83
C ILE A 85 14.60 17.50 5.41
N ASP A 86 13.72 16.55 5.15
CA ASP A 86 12.78 16.62 4.04
C ASP A 86 11.38 16.73 4.65
N PRO A 87 10.68 17.86 4.47
CA PRO A 87 9.36 18.04 5.06
C PRO A 87 8.32 17.11 4.42
N ASN A 88 8.50 16.66 3.17
CA ASN A 88 7.48 15.93 2.43
C ASN A 88 8.05 15.09 1.27
N ASP A 89 8.93 14.13 1.56
CA ASP A 89 9.53 13.29 0.53
C ASP A 89 8.44 12.58 -0.28
N GLY A 90 8.49 12.74 -1.60
CA GLY A 90 7.47 12.25 -2.53
C GLY A 90 6.39 13.28 -2.91
N THR A 91 6.65 14.58 -2.77
CA THR A 91 5.74 15.70 -3.14
C THR A 91 5.02 15.52 -4.48
N HIS A 92 5.70 15.07 -5.52
CA HIS A 92 5.07 14.85 -6.83
C HIS A 92 3.93 13.80 -6.78
N SER A 93 4.05 12.77 -5.94
CA SER A 93 2.98 11.79 -5.74
C SER A 93 1.93 12.29 -4.74
N TYR A 94 2.34 13.05 -3.73
CA TYR A 94 1.44 13.75 -2.80
C TYR A 94 0.42 14.62 -3.56
N LEU A 95 0.89 15.44 -4.52
CA LEU A 95 0.05 16.26 -5.39
C LEU A 95 -0.95 15.49 -6.25
N ARG A 96 -0.73 14.18 -6.43
CA ARG A 96 -1.62 13.29 -7.18
C ARG A 96 -2.56 12.46 -6.28
N GLY A 97 -2.54 12.71 -4.97
CA GLY A 97 -3.37 11.99 -3.99
C GLY A 97 -2.79 10.64 -3.56
N TRP A 98 -1.50 10.37 -3.78
CA TRP A 98 -0.89 9.14 -3.27
C TRP A 98 -0.71 9.19 -1.76
N ARG A 99 -1.01 8.07 -1.11
CA ARG A 99 -0.56 7.75 0.23
C ARG A 99 0.90 7.26 0.18
N GLY A 100 1.68 7.55 1.21
CA GLY A 100 3.09 7.16 1.28
C GLY A 100 4.15 8.23 0.98
N PRO A 101 3.85 9.50 0.65
CA PRO A 101 4.74 10.61 0.97
C PRO A 101 5.00 10.66 2.48
N ALA A 102 6.17 11.15 2.90
CA ALA A 102 6.60 11.08 4.29
C ALA A 102 7.45 12.26 4.73
N VAL A 103 7.35 12.62 6.00
CA VAL A 103 8.31 13.53 6.65
C VAL A 103 9.57 12.74 6.97
N SER A 104 10.75 13.26 6.63
CA SER A 104 12.07 12.69 6.92
C SER A 104 12.85 13.63 7.86
N VAL A 105 13.23 13.12 9.03
CA VAL A 105 14.05 13.85 10.02
C VAL A 105 15.24 12.99 10.39
N ALA A 106 16.45 13.44 10.07
CA ALA A 106 17.68 12.73 10.41
C ALA A 106 18.64 13.62 11.22
N LEU A 107 19.45 12.99 12.06
CA LEU A 107 20.60 13.62 12.69
C LEU A 107 21.87 12.89 12.26
N VAL A 108 22.83 13.64 11.73
CA VAL A 108 24.16 13.15 11.39
C VAL A 108 25.17 13.73 12.37
N ARG A 109 26.01 12.89 12.98
CA ARG A 109 27.14 13.27 13.84
C ARG A 109 28.45 12.93 13.13
N ALA A 110 29.27 13.92 12.83
CA ALA A 110 30.62 13.72 12.25
C ALA A 110 30.64 12.74 11.06
N GLY A 111 29.65 12.85 10.17
CA GLY A 111 29.52 12.01 8.98
C GLY A 111 28.72 10.71 9.14
N GLU A 112 28.27 10.40 10.36
CA GLU A 112 27.52 9.18 10.70
C GLU A 112 26.04 9.50 10.98
N PRO A 113 25.06 8.85 10.32
CA PRO A 113 23.65 9.05 10.62
C PRO A 113 23.29 8.31 11.92
N VAL A 114 23.06 9.06 12.99
CA VAL A 114 22.88 8.56 14.37
C VAL A 114 21.42 8.50 14.81
N LEU A 115 20.51 9.18 14.09
CA LEU A 115 19.08 9.19 14.36
C LEU A 115 18.32 9.35 13.06
N GLY A 116 17.21 8.61 12.92
CA GLY A 116 16.27 8.75 11.82
C GLY A 116 14.83 8.59 12.30
N VAL A 117 13.97 9.49 11.86
CA VAL A 117 12.51 9.40 11.99
C VAL A 117 11.91 9.61 10.61
N VAL A 118 11.11 8.65 10.16
CA VAL A 118 10.32 8.75 8.93
C VAL A 118 8.85 8.59 9.29
N TYR A 119 8.01 9.53 8.86
CA TYR A 119 6.58 9.51 9.15
C TYR A 119 5.73 9.65 7.88
N ALA A 120 5.19 8.53 7.40
CA ALA A 120 4.23 8.49 6.30
C ALA A 120 2.82 8.78 6.86
N TYR A 121 2.48 10.07 6.94
CA TYR A 121 1.33 10.60 7.69
C TYR A 121 -0.04 10.15 7.16
N ALA A 122 -0.17 9.87 5.86
CA ALA A 122 -1.41 9.37 5.24
C ALA A 122 -1.43 7.85 5.01
N ALA A 123 -0.36 7.13 5.34
CA ALA A 123 -0.23 5.71 5.09
C ALA A 123 -0.55 4.85 6.34
N PRO A 124 -0.98 3.60 6.16
CA PRO A 124 -1.51 3.04 4.91
C PRO A 124 -2.94 3.54 4.58
N ASP A 125 -3.66 4.06 5.57
CA ASP A 125 -5.08 4.44 5.54
C ASP A 125 -5.38 5.59 6.53
N ASP A 126 -4.54 6.64 6.56
CA ASP A 126 -4.61 7.81 7.48
C ASP A 126 -4.33 7.55 8.96
N ARG A 127 -3.97 6.33 9.34
CA ARG A 127 -3.51 6.03 10.70
C ARG A 127 -2.10 6.53 10.99
N GLY A 128 -1.36 6.92 9.95
CA GLY A 128 0.04 7.29 10.01
C GLY A 128 0.95 6.07 10.22
N ASP A 129 2.12 6.09 9.61
CA ASP A 129 3.15 5.08 9.85
C ASP A 129 4.49 5.76 10.21
N LEU A 130 4.83 5.72 11.49
CA LEU A 130 6.04 6.33 12.04
C LEU A 130 7.07 5.27 12.37
N ILE A 131 8.25 5.38 11.78
CA ILE A 131 9.38 4.49 12.02
C ILE A 131 10.55 5.35 12.52
N GLY A 132 11.09 5.00 13.70
CA GLY A 132 12.10 5.79 14.40
C GLY A 132 13.18 4.95 15.04
N TRP A 133 14.41 5.47 15.03
CA TRP A 133 15.55 4.88 15.71
C TRP A 133 16.61 5.94 16.03
N ALA A 134 17.35 5.73 17.11
CA ALA A 134 18.56 6.49 17.40
C ALA A 134 19.60 5.66 18.16
N GLU A 135 20.87 5.99 17.96
CA GLU A 135 22.00 5.36 18.65
C GLU A 135 21.81 5.45 20.18
N GLY A 136 21.93 4.32 20.87
CA GLY A 136 21.75 4.25 22.33
C GLY A 136 20.29 4.25 22.83
N CYS A 137 19.29 4.28 21.95
CA CYS A 137 17.85 4.32 22.32
C CYS A 137 17.11 2.97 22.15
N GLY A 138 17.84 1.88 21.88
CA GLY A 138 17.29 0.54 21.67
C GLY A 138 17.04 0.20 20.20
N PRO A 139 16.15 -0.76 19.89
CA PRO A 139 15.88 -1.20 18.53
C PRO A 139 15.05 -0.17 17.75
N VAL A 140 15.00 -0.32 16.42
CA VAL A 140 14.05 0.41 15.57
C VAL A 140 12.62 0.19 16.09
N LYS A 141 11.83 1.26 16.16
CA LYS A 141 10.42 1.20 16.55
C LYS A 141 9.53 1.64 15.39
N ARG A 142 8.42 0.93 15.17
CA ARG A 142 7.33 1.32 14.28
C ARG A 142 6.07 1.53 15.10
N ASN A 143 5.51 2.74 15.05
CA ASN A 143 4.34 3.16 15.82
C ASN A 143 4.47 2.83 17.32
N GLY A 144 5.67 3.07 17.87
CA GLY A 144 6.00 2.82 19.29
C GLY A 144 6.36 1.36 19.63
N VAL A 145 6.14 0.41 18.71
CA VAL A 145 6.44 -1.01 18.91
C VAL A 145 7.82 -1.34 18.35
N ALA A 146 8.64 -2.04 19.14
CA ALA A 146 9.96 -2.50 18.68
C ALA A 146 9.82 -3.47 17.49
N VAL A 147 10.64 -3.26 16.46
CA VAL A 147 10.71 -4.12 15.29
C VAL A 147 11.97 -4.96 15.36
N ARG A 148 11.83 -6.26 15.14
CA ARG A 148 12.96 -7.18 14.97
C ARG A 148 13.06 -7.55 13.50
N ARG A 149 14.21 -7.25 12.89
CA ARG A 149 14.49 -7.56 11.49
C ARG A 149 15.47 -8.73 11.39
N ALA A 150 15.11 -9.73 10.58
CA ALA A 150 16.03 -10.71 10.03
C ALA A 150 16.14 -10.45 8.53
N TRP A 151 17.35 -10.18 8.06
CA TRP A 151 17.60 -9.92 6.64
C TRP A 151 17.73 -11.23 5.88
N PRO A 152 17.16 -11.34 4.67
CA PRO A 152 17.44 -12.46 3.79
C PRO A 152 18.94 -12.51 3.46
N VAL A 153 19.48 -13.72 3.43
CA VAL A 153 20.90 -13.97 3.10
C VAL A 153 21.10 -14.26 1.61
N GLU A 154 20.02 -14.56 0.90
CA GLU A 154 20.01 -14.82 -0.54
C GLU A 154 18.75 -14.19 -1.15
N ALA A 155 18.84 -13.81 -2.42
CA ALA A 155 17.73 -13.22 -3.16
C ALA A 155 16.83 -14.33 -3.73
N GLY A 156 15.56 -14.34 -3.29
CA GLY A 156 14.54 -15.30 -3.71
C GLY A 156 13.25 -14.64 -4.18
N SER A 157 12.28 -15.46 -4.59
CA SER A 157 10.95 -14.99 -5.00
C SER A 157 10.08 -14.53 -3.85
N ASP A 158 10.46 -14.82 -2.61
CA ASP A 158 9.87 -14.26 -1.40
C ASP A 158 10.33 -12.82 -1.13
N CYS A 159 11.52 -12.44 -1.60
CA CYS A 159 12.10 -11.12 -1.42
C CYS A 159 11.38 -10.03 -2.24
N VAL A 160 11.18 -8.85 -1.63
CA VAL A 160 10.50 -7.70 -2.23
C VAL A 160 11.39 -6.46 -2.25
N VAL A 161 11.58 -5.90 -3.44
CA VAL A 161 12.25 -4.62 -3.69
C VAL A 161 11.23 -3.49 -3.70
N LEU A 162 11.45 -2.46 -2.89
CA LEU A 162 10.64 -1.25 -2.81
C LEU A 162 11.19 -0.20 -3.77
N VAL A 163 10.40 0.15 -4.78
CA VAL A 163 10.82 1.00 -5.91
C VAL A 163 9.88 2.20 -6.06
N ALA A 164 10.30 3.21 -6.83
CA ALA A 164 9.53 4.44 -6.99
C ALA A 164 8.21 4.18 -7.74
N SER A 165 7.18 5.00 -7.48
CA SER A 165 5.84 4.88 -8.11
C SER A 165 5.86 4.84 -9.65
N GLY A 166 6.88 5.43 -10.27
CA GLY A 166 7.08 5.41 -11.72
C GLY A 166 7.54 4.07 -12.31
N ALA A 167 7.95 3.09 -11.50
CA ALA A 167 8.49 1.81 -11.99
C ALA A 167 7.47 0.99 -12.81
N ASP A 168 6.18 1.10 -12.51
CA ASP A 168 5.14 0.39 -13.26
C ASP A 168 5.01 0.88 -14.72
N ARG A 169 5.56 2.05 -15.06
CA ARG A 169 5.64 2.52 -16.45
C ARG A 169 6.61 1.68 -17.29
N ARG A 170 7.44 0.86 -16.68
CA ARG A 170 8.35 -0.08 -17.35
C ARG A 170 8.26 -1.44 -16.67
N ALA A 171 7.04 -1.87 -16.37
CA ALA A 171 6.79 -2.94 -15.42
C ALA A 171 7.47 -4.26 -15.79
N ALA A 172 7.45 -4.63 -17.07
CA ALA A 172 8.08 -5.84 -17.58
C ALA A 172 9.62 -5.78 -17.47
N ALA A 173 10.23 -4.67 -17.87
CA ALA A 173 11.67 -4.46 -17.78
C ALA A 173 12.16 -4.49 -16.32
N ASN A 174 11.46 -3.78 -15.43
CA ASN A 174 11.76 -3.78 -13.99
C ASN A 174 11.58 -5.17 -13.37
N ALA A 175 10.50 -5.89 -13.71
CA ALA A 175 10.28 -7.24 -13.19
C ALA A 175 11.36 -8.23 -13.65
N ALA A 176 11.77 -8.14 -14.92
CA ALA A 176 12.83 -8.98 -15.45
C ALA A 176 14.19 -8.68 -14.81
N ALA A 177 14.54 -7.40 -14.64
CA ALA A 177 15.80 -6.98 -14.04
C ALA A 177 15.92 -7.37 -12.55
N LEU A 178 14.80 -7.39 -11.83
CA LEU A 178 14.76 -7.70 -10.40
C LEU A 178 14.60 -9.20 -10.10
N TYR A 179 14.33 -10.03 -11.12
CA TYR A 179 14.11 -11.46 -10.97
C TYR A 179 15.30 -12.18 -10.27
N PRO A 180 15.07 -13.13 -9.35
CA PRO A 180 13.80 -13.71 -8.92
C PRO A 180 13.03 -12.89 -7.89
N MET A 181 13.59 -11.78 -7.40
CA MET A 181 12.89 -10.91 -6.46
C MET A 181 11.70 -10.24 -7.13
N ARG A 182 10.70 -9.91 -6.31
CA ARG A 182 9.53 -9.16 -6.75
C ARG A 182 9.70 -7.69 -6.39
N TYR A 183 8.85 -6.81 -6.92
CA TYR A 183 8.86 -5.41 -6.51
C TYR A 183 7.48 -4.85 -6.20
N ARG A 184 7.47 -3.90 -5.28
CA ARG A 184 6.30 -3.09 -4.91
C ARG A 184 6.65 -1.62 -5.07
N VAL A 185 5.72 -0.87 -5.64
CA VAL A 185 5.87 0.57 -5.82
C VAL A 185 5.47 1.33 -4.56
N MET A 186 6.23 2.36 -4.21
CA MET A 186 5.95 3.27 -3.09
C MET A 186 6.57 4.65 -3.40
N PRO A 187 5.89 5.79 -3.12
CA PRO A 187 6.37 7.10 -3.52
C PRO A 187 7.73 7.53 -2.92
N SER A 188 7.76 7.71 -1.60
CA SER A 188 8.89 8.27 -0.85
C SER A 188 10.07 7.30 -0.79
N ILE A 189 11.29 7.77 -1.05
CA ILE A 189 12.50 6.96 -0.80
C ILE A 189 12.76 6.83 0.71
N ALA A 190 12.54 7.88 1.50
CA ALA A 190 12.64 7.85 2.96
C ALA A 190 11.77 6.73 3.52
N TYR A 191 10.50 6.66 3.11
CA TYR A 191 9.56 5.65 3.58
C TYR A 191 9.89 4.25 3.07
N ARG A 192 10.41 4.11 1.84
CA ARG A 192 10.86 2.80 1.34
C ARG A 192 12.03 2.26 2.18
N LEU A 193 13.01 3.10 2.50
CA LEU A 193 14.13 2.72 3.36
C LEU A 193 13.65 2.37 4.78
N ALA A 194 12.75 3.18 5.33
CA ALA A 194 12.13 2.92 6.63
C ALA A 194 11.35 1.59 6.66
N LEU A 195 10.55 1.31 5.63
CA LEU A 195 9.83 0.03 5.48
C LEU A 195 10.78 -1.15 5.36
N ALA A 196 11.90 -1.01 4.63
CA ALA A 196 12.92 -2.06 4.58
C ALA A 196 13.54 -2.33 5.96
N ALA A 197 13.89 -1.27 6.71
CA ALA A 197 14.38 -1.38 8.09
C ALA A 197 13.34 -2.03 9.03
N ALA A 198 12.06 -1.70 8.84
CA ALA A 198 10.95 -2.30 9.58
C ALA A 198 10.57 -3.71 9.09
N GLY A 199 11.27 -4.24 8.08
CA GLY A 199 11.04 -5.58 7.54
C GLY A 199 9.82 -5.73 6.65
N GLU A 200 9.22 -4.63 6.18
CA GLU A 200 8.11 -4.56 5.23
C GLU A 200 8.55 -4.72 3.76
N GLY A 201 9.85 -4.63 3.50
CA GLY A 201 10.50 -5.00 2.25
C GLY A 201 11.92 -5.46 2.51
N ASP A 202 12.61 -5.98 1.51
CA ASP A 202 13.94 -6.57 1.65
C ASP A 202 15.05 -5.72 1.05
N VAL A 203 14.70 -4.87 0.08
CA VAL A 203 15.58 -3.81 -0.44
C VAL A 203 14.75 -2.59 -0.78
N ALA A 204 15.31 -1.40 -0.63
CA ALA A 204 14.74 -0.15 -1.15
C ALA A 204 15.74 0.50 -2.10
N ILE A 205 15.29 0.98 -3.25
CA ILE A 205 16.19 1.61 -4.24
C ILE A 205 15.66 2.96 -4.70
N SER A 206 16.52 3.92 -5.01
CA SER A 206 16.11 5.05 -5.83
C SER A 206 16.32 4.72 -7.31
N LEU A 207 15.37 5.10 -8.17
CA LEU A 207 15.57 5.07 -9.63
C LEU A 207 16.09 6.41 -10.17
N HIS A 208 15.85 7.48 -9.41
CA HIS A 208 16.33 8.83 -9.66
C HIS A 208 17.44 9.17 -8.66
N ASN A 209 18.02 10.36 -8.81
CA ASN A 209 19.07 10.86 -7.92
C ASN A 209 18.44 11.64 -6.75
N PRO A 210 18.28 11.02 -5.57
CA PRO A 210 17.78 11.72 -4.39
C PRO A 210 18.82 12.70 -3.83
N ARG A 211 18.36 13.60 -2.96
CA ARG A 211 19.17 14.50 -2.15
C ARG A 211 19.43 13.93 -0.76
N ASP A 212 20.37 14.55 -0.05
CA ASP A 212 20.91 14.04 1.22
C ASP A 212 19.82 13.84 2.28
N TRP A 213 18.84 14.75 2.32
CA TRP A 213 17.70 14.72 3.23
C TRP A 213 16.68 13.61 2.89
N ASP A 214 16.52 13.22 1.62
CA ASP A 214 15.55 12.20 1.20
C ASP A 214 15.86 10.81 1.79
N TYR A 215 17.14 10.49 2.06
CA TYR A 215 17.53 9.16 2.54
C TYR A 215 18.27 9.15 3.87
N ALA A 216 18.73 10.29 4.42
CA ALA A 216 19.50 10.28 5.67
C ALA A 216 18.74 9.63 6.84
N ALA A 217 17.43 9.89 6.98
CA ALA A 217 16.63 9.26 8.04
C ALA A 217 16.49 7.76 7.79
N GLY A 218 16.18 7.37 6.55
CA GLY A 218 16.11 5.97 6.13
C GLY A 218 17.42 5.20 6.33
N HIS A 219 18.56 5.86 6.11
CA HIS A 219 19.89 5.33 6.34
C HIS A 219 20.13 5.05 7.83
N ALA A 220 19.84 6.02 8.72
CA ALA A 220 19.90 5.78 10.17
C ALA A 220 19.02 4.57 10.58
N LEU A 221 17.79 4.47 10.04
CA LEU A 221 16.89 3.35 10.33
C LEU A 221 17.47 2.00 9.87
N LEU A 222 18.09 1.94 8.68
CA LEU A 222 18.75 0.72 8.19
C LEU A 222 19.90 0.30 9.10
N ARG A 223 20.74 1.25 9.53
CA ARG A 223 21.82 0.97 10.49
C ARG A 223 21.29 0.44 11.81
N GLY A 224 20.21 1.04 12.32
CA GLY A 224 19.50 0.55 13.50
C GLY A 224 18.92 -0.86 13.34
N ALA A 225 18.63 -1.27 12.10
CA ALA A 225 18.19 -2.60 11.73
C ALA A 225 19.33 -3.55 11.31
N GLY A 226 20.59 -3.14 11.41
CA GLY A 226 21.77 -3.96 11.06
C GLY A 226 22.02 -4.10 9.55
N ALA A 227 21.57 -3.14 8.76
CA ALA A 227 21.83 -3.03 7.32
C ALA A 227 22.46 -1.67 6.98
N GLU A 228 22.71 -1.42 5.69
CA GLU A 228 23.42 -0.23 5.25
C GLU A 228 22.79 0.41 4.00
N LEU A 229 23.12 1.67 3.74
CA LEU A 229 22.81 2.38 2.51
C LEU A 229 24.04 2.45 1.60
N TYR A 230 23.88 2.03 0.35
CA TYR A 230 24.94 1.95 -0.64
C TYR A 230 24.69 2.93 -1.79
N ARG A 231 25.77 3.53 -2.30
CA ARG A 231 25.75 4.38 -3.50
C ARG A 231 25.80 3.53 -4.77
N ARG A 232 25.57 4.14 -5.94
CA ARG A 232 25.64 3.45 -7.25
C ARG A 232 26.90 2.60 -7.46
N SER A 233 28.05 3.00 -6.92
CA SER A 233 29.31 2.25 -7.07
C SER A 233 29.49 1.10 -6.06
N GLY A 234 28.48 0.77 -5.26
CA GLY A 234 28.51 -0.33 -4.28
C GLY A 234 29.17 0.02 -2.94
N GLY A 235 29.81 1.18 -2.80
CA GLY A 235 30.32 1.64 -1.50
C GLY A 235 29.21 2.15 -0.56
N PRO A 236 29.41 2.13 0.76
CA PRO A 236 28.47 2.75 1.70
C PRO A 236 28.36 4.26 1.46
N VAL A 237 27.20 4.83 1.75
CA VAL A 237 26.97 6.27 1.75
C VAL A 237 27.60 6.86 3.01
N THR A 238 28.35 7.96 2.86
CA THR A 238 28.95 8.69 3.98
C THR A 238 28.56 10.16 3.89
N TYR A 239 28.58 10.87 5.02
CA TYR A 239 28.27 12.31 5.07
C TYR A 239 29.50 13.13 5.48
N GLY A 240 29.55 14.37 5.01
CA GLY A 240 30.48 15.37 5.50
C GLY A 240 30.03 15.96 6.85
N PRO A 241 30.91 16.72 7.53
CA PRO A 241 30.55 17.44 8.76
C PRO A 241 29.42 18.44 8.61
N ASP A 242 29.15 18.88 7.37
CA ASP A 242 28.09 19.79 6.98
C ASP A 242 26.78 19.05 6.61
N GLY A 243 26.75 17.72 6.71
CA GLY A 243 25.61 16.88 6.36
C GLY A 243 25.50 16.51 4.88
N VAL A 244 26.36 17.03 3.99
CA VAL A 244 26.31 16.70 2.56
C VAL A 244 26.87 15.30 2.34
N SER A 245 26.18 14.45 1.57
CA SER A 245 26.64 13.08 1.35
C SER A 245 27.60 12.92 0.17
N GLY A 246 28.32 11.79 0.18
CA GLY A 246 29.04 11.26 -0.97
C GLY A 246 28.21 10.35 -1.89
N CYS A 247 26.88 10.34 -1.80
CA CYS A 247 26.05 9.43 -2.63
C CYS A 247 26.10 9.82 -4.11
N GLY A 248 25.88 11.10 -4.42
CA GLY A 248 26.05 11.68 -5.76
C GLY A 248 25.16 11.08 -6.86
N GLY A 249 24.13 10.31 -6.50
CA GLY A 249 23.26 9.62 -7.44
C GLY A 249 22.34 8.60 -6.77
N ARG A 250 22.01 7.53 -7.51
CA ARG A 250 21.16 6.43 -7.00
C ARG A 250 21.70 5.79 -5.73
N CYS A 251 20.78 5.39 -4.86
CA CYS A 251 21.08 4.66 -3.63
C CYS A 251 20.28 3.36 -3.51
N TYR A 252 20.86 2.40 -2.78
CA TYR A 252 20.30 1.07 -2.52
C TYR A 252 20.42 0.78 -1.02
N GLY A 253 19.30 0.54 -0.34
CA GLY A 253 19.26 0.27 1.09
C GLY A 253 18.79 -1.14 1.38
N GLY A 254 19.54 -1.89 2.19
CA GLY A 254 19.24 -3.27 2.54
C GLY A 254 20.48 -4.05 2.93
N ALA A 255 20.38 -5.37 3.04
CA ALA A 255 21.53 -6.22 3.26
C ALA A 255 22.35 -6.41 1.97
N TRP A 256 23.68 -6.43 2.10
CA TRP A 256 24.60 -6.54 0.97
C TRP A 256 24.29 -7.68 -0.01
N PRO A 257 23.98 -8.93 0.42
CA PRO A 257 23.73 -10.03 -0.51
C PRO A 257 22.59 -9.78 -1.51
N LEU A 258 21.65 -8.91 -1.18
CA LEU A 258 20.57 -8.51 -2.07
C LEU A 258 20.94 -7.25 -2.86
N VAL A 259 21.62 -6.29 -2.23
CA VAL A 259 22.02 -5.02 -2.85
C VAL A 259 23.07 -5.22 -3.95
N ASP A 260 24.05 -6.10 -3.76
CA ASP A 260 25.12 -6.40 -4.72
C ASP A 260 24.55 -6.73 -6.10
N ARG A 261 23.47 -7.52 -6.13
CA ARG A 261 22.74 -7.86 -7.36
C ARG A 261 22.14 -6.66 -8.10
N LEU A 262 21.80 -5.59 -7.37
CA LEU A 262 21.18 -4.39 -7.93
C LEU A 262 22.22 -3.38 -8.43
N VAL A 263 23.43 -3.42 -7.88
CA VAL A 263 24.55 -2.57 -8.31
C VAL A 263 24.97 -2.93 -9.74
N ASP A 264 24.89 -4.22 -10.10
CA ASP A 264 25.25 -4.72 -11.43
C ASP A 264 24.19 -4.49 -12.52
N ILE A 265 23.00 -4.00 -12.15
CA ILE A 265 21.95 -3.71 -13.12
C ILE A 265 22.28 -2.42 -13.87
N ASP A 266 22.25 -2.48 -15.20
CA ASP A 266 22.31 -1.32 -16.10
C ASP A 266 20.98 -0.55 -16.06
N TRP A 267 20.81 0.24 -14.98
CA TRP A 267 19.62 1.05 -14.74
C TRP A 267 19.46 2.16 -15.78
N GLU A 268 20.55 2.71 -16.30
CA GLU A 268 20.56 3.70 -17.37
C GLU A 268 19.83 3.13 -18.60
N ARG A 269 20.23 1.94 -19.07
CA ARG A 269 19.57 1.25 -20.18
C ARG A 269 18.12 0.88 -19.85
N LEU A 270 17.81 0.54 -18.61
CA LEU A 270 16.44 0.20 -18.21
C LEU A 270 15.53 1.43 -18.29
N ILE A 271 15.99 2.58 -17.79
CA ILE A 271 15.23 3.84 -17.81
C ILE A 271 15.00 4.34 -19.24
N GLU A 272 15.91 4.04 -20.17
CA GLU A 272 15.77 4.37 -21.59
C GLU A 272 14.73 3.50 -22.32
N GLN A 273 14.30 2.37 -21.73
CA GLN A 273 13.26 1.55 -22.36
C GLN A 273 11.94 2.32 -22.51
N PRO A 274 11.11 1.98 -23.53
CA PRO A 274 9.82 2.63 -23.73
C PRO A 274 8.90 2.50 -22.52
N GLU A 275 8.16 3.58 -22.22
CA GLU A 275 7.09 3.52 -21.22
C GLU A 275 5.88 2.75 -21.76
N THR A 276 5.29 1.94 -20.89
CA THR A 276 4.01 1.30 -21.08
C THR A 276 2.98 1.91 -20.13
N SER A 277 1.70 1.90 -20.53
CA SER A 277 0.60 2.22 -19.63
C SER A 277 -0.16 0.92 -19.33
N PRO A 278 0.12 0.26 -18.19
CA PRO A 278 -0.50 -1.03 -17.88
C PRO A 278 -2.00 -0.95 -17.56
N GLY A 279 -2.63 0.24 -17.63
CA GLY A 279 -4.04 0.42 -17.25
C GLY A 279 -4.30 0.32 -15.75
N LEU A 280 -3.25 0.42 -14.92
CA LEU A 280 -3.37 0.41 -13.46
C LEU A 280 -4.09 1.68 -12.97
N ALA A 281 -4.94 1.53 -11.96
CA ALA A 281 -5.58 2.63 -11.27
C ALA A 281 -4.52 3.49 -10.58
N ARG A 282 -4.80 4.78 -10.58
CA ARG A 282 -4.03 5.79 -9.89
C ARG A 282 -4.96 6.52 -8.92
N PRO A 283 -4.43 6.98 -7.77
CA PRO A 283 -5.17 7.88 -6.91
C PRO A 283 -5.59 9.14 -7.67
N VAL A 284 -6.65 9.78 -7.18
CA VAL A 284 -7.14 11.06 -7.70
C VAL A 284 -7.10 12.06 -6.56
N ALA A 285 -6.40 13.16 -6.76
CA ALA A 285 -6.30 14.23 -5.77
C ALA A 285 -7.70 14.72 -5.36
N GLY A 286 -7.92 14.88 -4.05
CA GLY A 286 -9.23 15.27 -3.50
C GLY A 286 -10.28 14.15 -3.45
N GLN A 287 -9.96 12.92 -3.86
CA GLN A 287 -10.84 11.76 -3.77
C GLN A 287 -10.27 10.64 -2.86
N ALA A 288 -9.33 10.95 -1.97
CA ALA A 288 -8.87 9.98 -0.98
C ALA A 288 -9.96 9.73 0.09
N VAL A 289 -10.06 8.50 0.57
CA VAL A 289 -11.05 8.11 1.59
C VAL A 289 -10.48 8.34 2.98
N ARG A 290 -11.01 9.34 3.71
CA ARG A 290 -10.56 9.68 5.07
C ARG A 290 -10.96 8.66 6.15
N ASP A 291 -12.01 7.87 5.92
CA ASP A 291 -12.44 6.82 6.86
C ASP A 291 -11.53 5.60 6.75
N ALA A 292 -10.55 5.54 7.66
CA ALA A 292 -9.54 4.49 7.74
C ALA A 292 -10.15 3.09 7.85
N GLU A 293 -11.21 2.92 8.63
CA GLU A 293 -11.79 1.60 8.89
C GLU A 293 -12.62 1.11 7.70
N LEU A 294 -13.41 2.01 7.09
CA LEU A 294 -14.11 1.73 5.84
C LEU A 294 -13.13 1.31 4.75
N LEU A 295 -12.03 2.05 4.60
CA LEU A 295 -11.00 1.76 3.61
C LEU A 295 -10.31 0.42 3.89
N GLN A 296 -9.97 0.14 5.15
CA GLN A 296 -9.34 -1.11 5.55
C GLN A 296 -10.22 -2.32 5.22
N ARG A 297 -11.55 -2.23 5.43
CA ARG A 297 -12.52 -3.28 5.08
C ARG A 297 -12.67 -3.46 3.56
N ALA A 298 -12.76 -2.37 2.81
CA ALA A 298 -12.82 -2.44 1.34
C ALA A 298 -11.56 -3.06 0.72
N GLN A 299 -10.39 -2.67 1.21
CA GLN A 299 -9.11 -3.24 0.80
C GLN A 299 -9.00 -4.72 1.18
N GLY A 300 -9.45 -5.07 2.40
CA GLY A 300 -9.53 -6.46 2.85
C GLY A 300 -10.43 -7.31 1.96
N CYS A 301 -11.62 -6.80 1.62
CA CYS A 301 -12.57 -7.45 0.73
C CYS A 301 -11.93 -7.82 -0.62
N LEU A 302 -11.31 -6.85 -1.29
CA LEU A 302 -10.70 -7.10 -2.61
C LEU A 302 -9.48 -8.02 -2.51
N LEU A 303 -8.57 -7.80 -1.56
CA LEU A 303 -7.39 -8.66 -1.37
C LEU A 303 -7.78 -10.11 -1.03
N GLY A 304 -8.81 -10.28 -0.20
CA GLY A 304 -9.34 -11.58 0.17
C GLY A 304 -9.90 -12.35 -1.02
N GLN A 305 -10.60 -11.66 -1.93
CA GLN A 305 -11.06 -12.25 -3.19
C GLN A 305 -9.89 -12.66 -4.10
N LEU A 306 -8.87 -11.81 -4.21
CA LEU A 306 -7.76 -12.04 -5.13
C LEU A 306 -6.89 -13.22 -4.71
N GLY A 307 -6.68 -13.38 -3.40
CA GLY A 307 -5.93 -14.50 -2.84
C GLY A 307 -4.44 -14.51 -3.18
N PRO A 308 -3.66 -15.41 -2.55
CA PRO A 308 -2.25 -15.59 -2.86
C PRO A 308 -2.04 -16.14 -4.29
N GLY A 309 -0.95 -15.72 -4.95
CA GLY A 309 -0.52 -16.30 -6.22
C GLY A 309 -0.95 -15.55 -7.48
N GLN A 310 -0.98 -16.27 -8.61
CA GLN A 310 -1.43 -15.73 -9.91
C GLN A 310 -2.97 -15.66 -9.92
N PRO A 311 -3.58 -14.59 -10.49
CA PRO A 311 -5.04 -14.48 -10.58
C PRO A 311 -5.66 -15.66 -11.34
N ASP A 312 -6.61 -16.33 -10.70
CA ASP A 312 -7.49 -17.28 -11.37
C ASP A 312 -8.60 -16.57 -12.18
N ALA A 313 -9.47 -17.34 -12.82
CA ALA A 313 -10.55 -16.79 -13.64
C ALA A 313 -11.52 -15.89 -12.85
N GLY A 314 -11.77 -16.17 -11.57
CA GLY A 314 -12.63 -15.36 -10.72
C GLY A 314 -11.98 -14.03 -10.35
N ALA A 315 -10.72 -14.09 -9.90
CA ALA A 315 -9.90 -12.93 -9.59
C ALA A 315 -9.71 -12.01 -10.81
N GLU A 316 -9.47 -12.58 -11.99
CA GLU A 316 -9.41 -11.82 -13.25
C GLU A 316 -10.69 -11.03 -13.51
N LEU A 317 -11.86 -11.68 -13.46
CA LEU A 317 -13.12 -11.02 -13.73
C LEU A 317 -13.44 -9.95 -12.68
N ALA A 318 -13.05 -10.16 -11.42
CA ALA A 318 -13.16 -9.14 -10.38
C ALA A 318 -12.30 -7.91 -10.71
N ILE A 319 -11.03 -8.09 -11.10
CA ILE A 319 -10.16 -6.97 -11.50
C ILE A 319 -10.76 -6.23 -12.70
N LEU A 320 -11.20 -6.96 -13.72
CA LEU A 320 -11.76 -6.40 -14.95
C LEU A 320 -13.05 -5.62 -14.70
N LEU A 321 -13.96 -6.15 -13.88
CA LEU A 321 -15.16 -5.43 -13.47
C LEU A 321 -14.78 -4.15 -12.72
N ALA A 322 -13.83 -4.23 -11.78
CA ALA A 322 -13.39 -3.06 -11.04
C ALA A 322 -12.87 -1.96 -11.97
N ARG A 323 -12.05 -2.30 -12.98
CA ARG A 323 -11.61 -1.33 -14.00
C ARG A 323 -12.77 -0.72 -14.76
N ALA A 324 -13.71 -1.55 -15.22
CA ALA A 324 -14.87 -1.10 -15.98
C ALA A 324 -15.71 -0.09 -15.18
N LEU A 325 -15.90 -0.32 -13.88
CA LEU A 325 -16.57 0.62 -12.99
C LEU A 325 -15.80 1.93 -12.84
N LEU A 326 -14.48 1.85 -12.66
CA LEU A 326 -13.62 3.04 -12.52
C LEU A 326 -13.57 3.88 -13.81
N GLU A 327 -13.67 3.25 -14.98
CA GLU A 327 -13.68 3.90 -16.29
C GLU A 327 -15.04 4.52 -16.63
N SER A 328 -16.13 3.82 -16.30
CA SER A 328 -17.50 4.30 -16.58
C SER A 328 -18.07 5.21 -15.49
N GLY A 329 -17.39 5.32 -14.34
CA GLY A 329 -17.83 6.14 -13.21
C GLY A 329 -18.85 5.45 -12.29
N GLY A 330 -19.29 4.24 -12.61
CA GLY A 330 -20.31 3.52 -11.85
C GLY A 330 -20.60 2.14 -12.45
N TYR A 331 -21.57 1.40 -11.91
CA TYR A 331 -21.95 0.13 -12.52
C TYR A 331 -22.89 0.34 -13.72
N THR A 332 -22.52 -0.25 -14.86
CA THR A 332 -23.41 -0.42 -16.02
C THR A 332 -23.23 -1.83 -16.59
N ALA A 333 -24.33 -2.46 -17.02
CA ALA A 333 -24.30 -3.82 -17.55
C ALA A 333 -23.48 -3.89 -18.85
N GLU A 334 -23.54 -2.84 -19.67
CA GLU A 334 -22.80 -2.73 -20.92
C GLU A 334 -21.28 -2.67 -20.68
N ALA A 335 -20.83 -1.90 -19.68
CA ALA A 335 -19.40 -1.83 -19.36
C ALA A 335 -18.90 -3.17 -18.81
N ALA A 336 -19.66 -3.81 -17.91
CA ALA A 336 -19.33 -5.13 -17.37
C ALA A 336 -19.23 -6.18 -18.49
N ALA A 337 -20.24 -6.28 -19.37
CA ALA A 337 -20.25 -7.22 -20.49
C ALA A 337 -19.05 -7.03 -21.43
N ARG A 338 -18.69 -5.78 -21.75
CA ARG A 338 -17.49 -5.48 -22.56
C ARG A 338 -16.21 -5.92 -21.86
N ALA A 339 -16.08 -5.69 -20.55
CA ALA A 339 -14.89 -6.05 -19.79
C ALA A 339 -14.67 -7.57 -19.73
N TYR A 340 -15.76 -8.35 -19.64
CA TYR A 340 -15.68 -9.81 -19.64
C TYR A 340 -15.26 -10.37 -21.00
N ALA A 341 -15.62 -9.69 -22.09
CA ALA A 341 -15.31 -10.12 -23.45
C ALA A 341 -15.73 -11.59 -23.71
N GLY A 342 -16.91 -11.97 -23.22
CA GLY A 342 -17.47 -13.31 -23.36
C GLY A 342 -16.94 -14.37 -22.38
N ARG A 343 -16.01 -14.00 -21.47
CA ARG A 343 -15.56 -14.90 -20.39
C ARG A 343 -16.66 -15.12 -19.36
N SER A 344 -16.73 -16.33 -18.82
CA SER A 344 -17.60 -16.71 -17.71
C SER A 344 -16.76 -17.08 -16.48
N GLY A 345 -17.38 -16.99 -15.31
CA GLY A 345 -16.76 -17.30 -14.03
C GLY A 345 -17.73 -17.01 -12.90
N SER A 346 -17.36 -17.34 -11.66
CA SER A 346 -18.26 -17.19 -10.51
C SER A 346 -18.74 -15.74 -10.38
N PRO A 347 -20.07 -15.50 -10.29
CA PRO A 347 -20.60 -14.17 -10.00
C PRO A 347 -20.27 -13.71 -8.57
N LEU A 348 -19.97 -14.61 -7.63
CA LEU A 348 -19.58 -14.22 -6.27
C LEU A 348 -18.21 -13.55 -6.22
N ALA A 349 -17.29 -13.96 -7.10
CA ALA A 349 -15.99 -13.30 -7.23
C ALA A 349 -16.14 -11.82 -7.62
N ARG A 350 -17.18 -11.49 -8.40
CA ARG A 350 -17.46 -10.13 -8.87
C ARG A 350 -18.34 -9.34 -7.91
N ALA A 351 -19.13 -10.04 -7.09
CA ALA A 351 -19.91 -9.44 -6.01
C ALA A 351 -19.06 -8.65 -5.01
N CYS A 352 -17.77 -9.00 -4.81
CA CYS A 352 -16.85 -8.22 -3.97
C CYS A 352 -16.67 -6.78 -4.47
N VAL A 353 -16.54 -6.60 -5.80
CA VAL A 353 -16.35 -5.29 -6.45
C VAL A 353 -17.63 -4.46 -6.31
N LEU A 354 -18.78 -5.08 -6.59
CA LEU A 354 -20.09 -4.43 -6.48
C LEU A 354 -20.42 -4.09 -5.03
N GLY A 355 -20.04 -4.93 -4.08
CA GLY A 355 -20.18 -4.67 -2.65
C GLY A 355 -19.35 -3.48 -2.19
N ILE A 356 -18.10 -3.35 -2.66
CA ILE A 356 -17.24 -2.19 -2.35
C ILE A 356 -17.83 -0.91 -2.97
N ALA A 357 -18.10 -0.92 -4.27
CA ALA A 357 -18.66 0.25 -4.98
C ALA A 357 -20.05 0.66 -4.47
N GLY A 358 -20.86 -0.34 -4.11
CA GLY A 358 -22.21 -0.18 -3.56
C GLY A 358 -22.25 0.11 -2.07
N SER A 359 -21.10 0.15 -1.38
CA SER A 359 -21.03 0.33 0.06
C SER A 359 -21.60 1.68 0.53
N GLY A 360 -21.81 2.66 -0.34
CA GLY A 360 -22.54 3.91 -0.05
C GLY A 360 -23.99 3.96 -0.55
N ARG A 361 -24.54 2.88 -1.13
CA ARG A 361 -25.84 2.86 -1.83
C ARG A 361 -26.95 2.08 -1.09
N PRO A 362 -28.24 2.24 -1.44
CA PRO A 362 -29.28 1.33 -0.95
C PRO A 362 -28.95 -0.13 -1.32
N PHE A 363 -29.13 -1.08 -0.40
CA PHE A 363 -28.78 -2.49 -0.64
C PHE A 363 -29.57 -3.10 -1.81
N ASP A 364 -30.81 -2.67 -2.00
CA ASP A 364 -31.66 -3.02 -3.14
C ASP A 364 -30.99 -2.71 -4.50
N THR A 365 -30.26 -1.60 -4.58
CA THR A 365 -29.50 -1.20 -5.77
C THR A 365 -28.29 -2.10 -5.99
N VAL A 366 -27.52 -2.38 -4.93
CA VAL A 366 -26.34 -3.25 -4.99
C VAL A 366 -26.71 -4.67 -5.41
N GLU A 367 -27.83 -5.17 -4.89
CA GLU A 367 -28.38 -6.48 -5.26
C GLU A 367 -28.81 -6.52 -6.73
N ALA A 368 -29.48 -5.48 -7.22
CA ALA A 368 -29.88 -5.39 -8.62
C ALA A 368 -28.68 -5.37 -9.56
N TRP A 369 -27.61 -4.65 -9.20
CA TRP A 369 -26.35 -4.67 -9.94
C TRP A 369 -25.76 -6.09 -10.00
N ALA A 370 -25.66 -6.78 -8.86
CA ALA A 370 -25.07 -8.11 -8.82
C ALA A 370 -25.90 -9.18 -9.52
N ALA A 371 -27.23 -9.11 -9.44
CA ALA A 371 -28.11 -10.01 -10.19
C ALA A 371 -28.00 -9.77 -11.70
N THR A 372 -27.98 -8.51 -12.14
CA THR A 372 -27.79 -8.16 -13.56
C THR A 372 -26.43 -8.65 -14.04
N ASP A 373 -25.38 -8.43 -13.26
CA ASP A 373 -24.03 -8.86 -13.57
C ASP A 373 -23.88 -10.39 -13.68
N ALA A 374 -24.50 -11.13 -12.77
CA ALA A 374 -24.50 -12.59 -12.80
C ALA A 374 -25.15 -13.12 -14.09
N ALA A 375 -26.28 -12.53 -14.49
CA ALA A 375 -27.01 -12.90 -15.70
C ALA A 375 -26.18 -12.69 -16.98
N LEU A 376 -25.30 -11.68 -17.03
CA LEU A 376 -24.39 -11.44 -18.17
C LEU A 376 -23.47 -12.63 -18.46
N THR A 377 -23.16 -13.44 -17.43
CA THR A 377 -22.32 -14.63 -17.55
C THR A 377 -23.11 -15.95 -17.63
N GLY A 378 -24.44 -15.87 -17.85
CA GLY A 378 -25.30 -17.04 -18.01
C GLY A 378 -25.75 -17.70 -16.70
N ALA A 379 -25.69 -16.97 -15.57
CA ALA A 379 -26.15 -17.50 -14.29
C ALA A 379 -27.66 -17.77 -14.30
N ASP A 380 -28.08 -18.83 -13.61
CA ASP A 380 -29.50 -19.10 -13.36
C ASP A 380 -30.09 -18.14 -12.31
N ALA A 381 -31.41 -18.18 -12.12
CA ALA A 381 -32.09 -17.30 -11.17
C ALA A 381 -31.56 -17.46 -9.72
N ALA A 382 -31.21 -18.67 -9.31
CA ALA A 382 -30.71 -18.93 -7.96
C ALA A 382 -29.31 -18.32 -7.75
N ALA A 383 -28.45 -18.41 -8.76
CA ALA A 383 -27.13 -17.80 -8.75
C ALA A 383 -27.19 -16.27 -8.83
N CYS A 384 -28.14 -15.70 -9.58
CA CYS A 384 -28.40 -14.25 -9.59
C CYS A 384 -28.83 -13.74 -8.20
N ASP A 385 -29.76 -14.44 -7.54
CA ASP A 385 -30.18 -14.13 -6.17
C ASP A 385 -29.02 -14.25 -5.17
N ALA A 386 -28.21 -15.31 -5.30
CA ALA A 386 -27.02 -15.54 -4.48
C ALA A 386 -26.01 -14.39 -4.61
N ALA A 387 -25.73 -13.95 -5.85
CA ALA A 387 -24.84 -12.83 -6.11
C ALA A 387 -25.36 -11.52 -5.50
N GLY A 388 -26.68 -11.29 -5.58
CA GLY A 388 -27.34 -10.16 -4.92
C GLY A 388 -27.11 -10.16 -3.40
N VAL A 389 -27.46 -11.26 -2.73
CA VAL A 389 -27.30 -11.38 -1.27
C VAL A 389 -25.83 -11.27 -0.86
N ALA A 390 -24.91 -11.88 -1.62
CA ALA A 390 -23.48 -11.76 -1.36
C ALA A 390 -22.99 -10.31 -1.44
N ALA A 391 -23.34 -9.59 -2.52
CA ALA A 391 -22.91 -8.21 -2.71
C ALA A 391 -23.46 -7.26 -1.64
N SER A 392 -24.71 -7.42 -1.22
CA SER A 392 -25.29 -6.63 -0.13
C SER A 392 -24.66 -6.95 1.23
N ALA A 393 -24.39 -8.22 1.53
CA ALA A 393 -23.69 -8.61 2.77
C ALA A 393 -22.28 -8.02 2.85
N LEU A 394 -21.53 -8.04 1.73
CA LEU A 394 -20.23 -7.39 1.62
C LEU A 394 -20.33 -5.87 1.80
N ALA A 395 -21.29 -5.22 1.13
CA ALA A 395 -21.54 -3.80 1.28
C ALA A 395 -21.92 -3.42 2.73
N PHE A 396 -22.71 -4.26 3.41
CA PHE A 396 -23.09 -4.08 4.81
C PHE A 396 -21.89 -4.22 5.75
N ALA A 397 -21.06 -5.25 5.56
CA ALA A 397 -19.82 -5.46 6.33
C ALA A 397 -18.88 -4.26 6.18
N ILE A 398 -18.65 -3.81 4.94
CA ILE A 398 -17.78 -2.66 4.65
C ILE A 398 -18.37 -1.38 5.27
N ARG A 399 -19.64 -1.07 5.04
CA ARG A 399 -20.27 0.18 5.53
C ARG A 399 -20.23 0.28 7.05
N TRP A 400 -20.58 -0.80 7.75
CA TRP A 400 -20.88 -0.73 9.18
C TRP A 400 -19.85 -1.36 10.09
N GLY A 401 -18.84 -2.07 9.56
CA GLY A 401 -17.90 -2.82 10.39
C GLY A 401 -18.60 -3.87 11.25
N ALA A 402 -19.64 -4.51 10.69
CA ALA A 402 -20.47 -5.45 11.42
C ALA A 402 -19.68 -6.70 11.84
N SER A 403 -20.07 -7.29 12.98
CA SER A 403 -19.53 -8.59 13.40
C SER A 403 -19.92 -9.71 12.42
N PRO A 404 -19.20 -10.85 12.43
CA PRO A 404 -19.58 -12.02 11.61
C PRO A 404 -21.07 -12.40 11.74
N ALA A 405 -21.60 -12.40 12.96
CA ALA A 405 -23.01 -12.68 13.23
C ALA A 405 -23.94 -11.62 12.62
N GLY A 406 -23.56 -10.33 12.67
CA GLY A 406 -24.35 -9.25 12.07
C GLY A 406 -24.38 -9.32 10.55
N VAL A 407 -23.27 -9.69 9.90
CA VAL A 407 -23.20 -9.89 8.45
C VAL A 407 -24.06 -11.08 8.03
N LEU A 408 -24.02 -12.19 8.77
CA LEU A 408 -24.88 -13.35 8.53
C LEU A 408 -26.37 -12.99 8.69
N GLN A 409 -26.73 -12.33 9.79
CA GLN A 409 -28.10 -11.90 10.04
C GLN A 409 -28.63 -10.96 8.94
N HIS A 410 -27.77 -10.06 8.43
CA HIS A 410 -28.12 -9.23 7.30
C HIS A 410 -28.46 -10.07 6.06
N ALA A 411 -27.55 -10.98 5.67
CA ALA A 411 -27.75 -11.84 4.50
C ALA A 411 -29.04 -12.68 4.60
N GLU A 412 -29.28 -13.30 5.77
CA GLU A 412 -30.51 -14.08 6.03
C GLU A 412 -31.77 -13.22 5.96
N GLY A 413 -31.73 -12.00 6.52
CA GLY A 413 -32.84 -11.05 6.46
C GLY A 413 -33.17 -10.61 5.04
N ARG A 414 -32.15 -10.31 4.23
CA ARG A 414 -32.32 -9.97 2.80
C ARG A 414 -32.95 -11.13 2.03
N ALA A 415 -32.50 -12.36 2.29
CA ALA A 415 -33.03 -13.57 1.70
C ALA A 415 -34.48 -13.89 2.14
N ALA A 416 -34.87 -13.53 3.37
CA ALA A 416 -36.22 -13.76 3.86
C ALA A 416 -37.26 -12.84 3.20
N VAL A 417 -36.92 -11.56 2.99
CA VAL A 417 -37.87 -10.53 2.57
C VAL A 417 -38.14 -10.54 1.05
N ARG A 418 -37.17 -10.95 0.24
CA ARG A 418 -37.22 -10.73 -1.23
C ARG A 418 -37.76 -11.90 -2.06
N GLY A 419 -38.32 -12.92 -1.43
CA GLY A 419 -38.79 -14.10 -2.17
C GLY A 419 -37.66 -14.83 -2.91
N VAL A 420 -36.42 -14.68 -2.44
CA VAL A 420 -35.23 -15.28 -3.08
C VAL A 420 -35.37 -16.79 -3.16
N HIS A 421 -34.70 -17.38 -4.15
CA HIS A 421 -34.73 -18.81 -4.40
C HIS A 421 -34.46 -19.60 -3.11
N ALA A 422 -35.30 -20.60 -2.80
CA ALA A 422 -35.25 -21.31 -1.52
C ALA A 422 -33.88 -21.95 -1.24
N GLN A 423 -33.15 -22.33 -2.29
CA GLN A 423 -31.80 -22.89 -2.17
C GLN A 423 -30.77 -21.86 -1.68
N VAL A 424 -30.94 -20.56 -1.95
CA VAL A 424 -30.07 -19.50 -1.41
C VAL A 424 -30.20 -19.42 0.10
N ARG A 425 -31.43 -19.44 0.63
CA ARG A 425 -31.67 -19.51 2.09
C ARG A 425 -31.03 -20.75 2.72
N ARG A 426 -31.09 -21.89 2.04
CA ARG A 426 -30.45 -23.12 2.49
C ARG A 426 -28.92 -23.01 2.49
N ALA A 427 -28.34 -22.35 1.48
CA ALA A 427 -26.90 -22.10 1.39
C ALA A 427 -26.39 -21.17 2.51
N LEU A 428 -27.11 -20.09 2.81
CA LEU A 428 -26.76 -19.19 3.93
C LEU A 428 -26.70 -19.91 5.29
N ALA A 429 -27.60 -20.88 5.49
CA ALA A 429 -27.67 -21.69 6.70
C ALA A 429 -26.64 -22.84 6.76
N ALA A 430 -25.81 -23.04 5.71
CA ALA A 430 -24.83 -24.12 5.53
C ALA A 430 -25.34 -25.55 5.82
N ARG A 431 -26.54 -25.88 5.34
CA ARG A 431 -27.06 -27.26 5.48
C ARG A 431 -27.12 -27.96 4.11
N GLY A 432 -26.05 -28.69 3.81
CA GLY A 432 -26.02 -29.77 2.80
C GLY A 432 -25.30 -29.44 1.49
N GLU A 433 -25.26 -30.42 0.60
CA GLU A 433 -24.60 -30.33 -0.72
C GLU A 433 -25.47 -29.61 -1.75
N PHE A 434 -24.83 -28.86 -2.65
CA PHE A 434 -25.48 -28.11 -3.73
C PHE A 434 -24.90 -28.51 -5.08
N GLU A 435 -25.75 -28.84 -6.04
CA GLU A 435 -25.34 -29.07 -7.44
C GLU A 435 -24.91 -27.77 -8.13
N ASN A 436 -25.54 -26.64 -7.76
CA ASN A 436 -25.15 -25.33 -8.25
C ASN A 436 -23.90 -24.84 -7.51
N THR A 437 -22.80 -24.71 -8.25
CA THR A 437 -21.48 -24.33 -7.73
C THR A 437 -21.45 -22.95 -7.08
N VAL A 438 -22.28 -22.01 -7.54
CA VAL A 438 -22.42 -20.67 -6.93
C VAL A 438 -23.05 -20.78 -5.54
N LEU A 439 -24.04 -21.66 -5.37
CA LEU A 439 -24.65 -21.89 -4.06
C LEU A 439 -23.71 -22.64 -3.11
N ALA A 440 -22.89 -23.56 -3.63
CA ALA A 440 -21.84 -24.21 -2.86
C ALA A 440 -20.80 -23.18 -2.35
N GLU A 441 -20.29 -22.31 -3.25
CA GLU A 441 -19.34 -21.25 -2.88
C GLU A 441 -19.95 -20.25 -1.89
N LEU A 442 -21.23 -19.88 -2.05
CA LEU A 442 -21.95 -19.04 -1.09
C LEU A 442 -22.00 -19.70 0.29
N SER A 443 -22.37 -20.98 0.33
CA SER A 443 -22.45 -21.77 1.57
C SER A 443 -21.09 -21.85 2.27
N GLU A 444 -20.02 -22.13 1.52
CA GLU A 444 -18.65 -22.16 2.02
C GLU A 444 -18.21 -20.80 2.58
N GLY A 445 -18.53 -19.70 1.91
CA GLY A 445 -18.20 -18.35 2.38
C GLY A 445 -18.86 -18.01 3.71
N PHE A 446 -20.16 -18.26 3.85
CA PHE A 446 -20.85 -18.04 5.12
C PHE A 446 -20.49 -19.07 6.20
N ASP A 447 -20.03 -20.26 5.81
CA ASP A 447 -19.48 -21.23 6.74
C ASP A 447 -18.13 -20.80 7.32
N ALA A 448 -17.23 -20.32 6.47
CA ALA A 448 -15.99 -19.71 6.90
C ALA A 448 -16.27 -18.53 7.84
N LEU A 449 -17.24 -17.67 7.53
CA LEU A 449 -17.60 -16.54 8.38
C LEU A 449 -18.13 -16.97 9.77
N ARG A 450 -18.93 -18.05 9.84
CA ARG A 450 -19.47 -18.57 11.12
C ARG A 450 -18.38 -19.12 12.03
N HIS A 451 -17.38 -19.77 11.46
CA HIS A 451 -16.31 -20.42 12.22
C HIS A 451 -15.05 -19.57 12.37
N ALA A 452 -14.96 -18.42 11.69
CA ALA A 452 -13.81 -17.56 11.74
C ALA A 452 -13.76 -16.76 13.06
N ALA A 453 -12.76 -17.08 13.89
CA ALA A 453 -12.23 -16.14 14.86
C ALA A 453 -11.26 -15.12 14.21
N THR A 454 -10.63 -15.51 13.10
CA THR A 454 -9.65 -14.74 12.31
C THR A 454 -9.71 -15.18 10.84
N PHE A 455 -9.05 -14.44 9.93
CA PHE A 455 -8.95 -14.79 8.51
C PHE A 455 -8.12 -16.08 8.29
N THR A 456 -8.64 -17.06 7.53
CA THR A 456 -7.97 -18.38 7.33
C THR A 456 -7.78 -18.82 5.86
N GLY A 457 -8.00 -17.95 4.87
CA GLY A 457 -7.76 -18.27 3.46
C GLY A 457 -8.23 -17.17 2.51
N GLY A 458 -7.67 -17.12 1.29
CA GLY A 458 -8.00 -16.14 0.26
C GLY A 458 -8.08 -16.77 -1.13
N GLY A 459 -8.57 -16.02 -2.12
CA GLY A 459 -8.75 -16.51 -3.50
C GLY A 459 -10.18 -16.98 -3.81
N THR A 460 -11.14 -16.63 -2.96
CA THR A 460 -12.55 -17.04 -3.09
C THR A 460 -13.47 -15.99 -2.46
N PHE A 461 -14.78 -16.15 -2.67
CA PHE A 461 -15.79 -15.35 -1.96
C PHE A 461 -15.62 -15.39 -0.42
N ALA A 462 -15.19 -16.51 0.15
CA ALA A 462 -14.92 -16.62 1.59
C ALA A 462 -13.84 -15.61 2.04
N GLY A 463 -12.75 -15.53 1.27
CA GLY A 463 -11.70 -14.54 1.50
C GLY A 463 -12.24 -13.11 1.43
N ALA A 464 -13.09 -12.81 0.43
CA ALA A 464 -13.71 -11.49 0.30
C ALA A 464 -14.56 -11.13 1.53
N LEU A 465 -15.39 -12.07 2.00
CA LEU A 465 -16.29 -11.88 3.14
C LEU A 465 -15.53 -11.68 4.46
N LEU A 466 -14.51 -12.51 4.70
CA LEU A 466 -13.62 -12.38 5.86
C LEU A 466 -12.83 -11.06 5.81
N GLY A 467 -12.31 -10.68 4.64
CA GLY A 467 -11.60 -9.43 4.44
C GLY A 467 -12.48 -8.19 4.61
N ALA A 468 -13.74 -8.24 4.16
CA ALA A 468 -14.74 -7.20 4.37
C ALA A 468 -15.11 -7.05 5.86
N THR A 469 -15.07 -8.14 6.62
CA THR A 469 -15.46 -8.18 8.04
C THR A 469 -14.33 -7.78 8.97
N PHE A 470 -13.12 -8.33 8.75
CA PHE A 470 -11.97 -8.15 9.64
C PHE A 470 -10.94 -7.14 9.13
N GLY A 471 -11.08 -6.68 7.89
CA GLY A 471 -10.20 -5.69 7.27
C GLY A 471 -8.89 -6.26 6.73
N ARG A 472 -8.19 -5.44 5.94
CA ARG A 472 -6.90 -5.73 5.30
C ARG A 472 -5.87 -6.34 6.25
N ASP A 473 -5.75 -5.84 7.48
CA ASP A 473 -4.65 -6.24 8.37
C ASP A 473 -4.87 -7.62 9.00
N ALA A 474 -6.08 -8.17 8.92
CA ALA A 474 -6.34 -9.57 9.25
C ALA A 474 -5.78 -10.53 8.20
N ILE A 475 -5.52 -10.06 6.96
CA ILE A 475 -4.93 -10.88 5.90
C ILE A 475 -3.42 -11.00 6.15
N PRO A 476 -2.87 -12.23 6.22
CA PRO A 476 -1.44 -12.44 6.42
C PRO A 476 -0.61 -11.61 5.45
N ARG A 477 0.39 -10.91 5.98
CA ARG A 477 1.27 -10.04 5.18
C ARG A 477 1.85 -10.76 3.96
N ALA A 478 2.32 -11.99 4.12
CA ALA A 478 2.89 -12.77 3.01
C ALA A 478 1.89 -12.93 1.84
N GLN A 479 0.60 -13.12 2.12
CA GLN A 479 -0.43 -13.21 1.09
C GLN A 479 -0.69 -11.83 0.44
N ARG A 480 -0.74 -10.76 1.24
CA ARG A 480 -0.85 -9.39 0.70
C ARG A 480 0.31 -9.06 -0.24
N GLU A 481 1.54 -9.40 0.12
CA GLU A 481 2.70 -9.19 -0.74
C GLU A 481 2.64 -10.01 -2.03
N GLN A 482 2.13 -11.25 -1.97
CA GLN A 482 1.90 -12.05 -3.18
C GLN A 482 0.98 -11.35 -4.15
N VAL A 483 -0.14 -10.78 -3.69
CA VAL A 483 -1.05 -9.99 -4.53
C VAL A 483 -0.37 -8.70 -5.03
N LEU A 484 0.16 -7.88 -4.13
CA LEU A 484 0.62 -6.52 -4.43
C LEU A 484 1.92 -6.46 -5.26
N THR A 485 2.51 -7.61 -5.54
CA THR A 485 3.69 -7.73 -6.40
C THR A 485 3.48 -8.68 -7.58
N CYS A 486 2.28 -9.27 -7.72
CA CYS A 486 1.97 -10.25 -8.76
C CYS A 486 1.93 -9.61 -10.16
N ARG A 487 2.94 -9.92 -10.97
CA ARG A 487 3.03 -9.55 -12.39
C ARG A 487 3.30 -10.82 -13.22
N PRO A 488 2.25 -11.58 -13.59
CA PRO A 488 2.38 -12.81 -14.37
C PRO A 488 2.77 -12.49 -15.83
N ILE A 489 4.04 -12.14 -16.04
CA ILE A 489 4.62 -11.79 -17.33
C ILE A 489 5.11 -13.06 -18.03
N ALA A 490 4.74 -13.23 -19.30
CA ALA A 490 5.16 -14.37 -20.11
C ALA A 490 6.70 -14.48 -20.17
N GLY A 491 7.20 -15.70 -19.98
CA GLY A 491 8.64 -15.99 -20.05
C GLY A 491 9.42 -15.75 -18.75
N LEU A 492 8.81 -15.17 -17.70
CA LEU A 492 9.43 -15.14 -16.37
C LEU A 492 9.27 -16.50 -15.68
N ALA A 493 10.36 -17.05 -15.13
CA ALA A 493 10.33 -18.35 -14.47
C ALA A 493 9.45 -18.32 -13.20
N GLY A 494 8.57 -19.31 -13.06
CA GLY A 494 7.54 -19.35 -12.02
C GLY A 494 6.18 -18.78 -12.45
N VAL A 495 6.07 -18.17 -13.63
CA VAL A 495 4.79 -17.80 -14.24
C VAL A 495 4.28 -18.95 -15.09
N THR A 496 3.22 -19.61 -14.61
CA THR A 496 2.54 -20.71 -15.31
C THR A 496 1.40 -20.21 -16.20
N GLU A 497 0.78 -19.09 -15.82
CA GLU A 497 -0.44 -18.59 -16.43
C GLU A 497 -0.32 -17.08 -16.66
N PRO A 498 0.38 -16.65 -17.73
CA PRO A 498 0.58 -15.25 -18.02
C PRO A 498 -0.75 -14.49 -18.12
N ARG A 499 -0.76 -13.22 -17.69
CA ARG A 499 -1.92 -12.33 -17.81
C ARG A 499 -1.55 -10.99 -18.41
N PRO A 500 -2.45 -10.37 -19.20
CA PRO A 500 -2.26 -9.00 -19.65
C PRO A 500 -2.22 -8.03 -18.47
N PRO A 501 -1.57 -6.86 -18.60
CA PRO A 501 -1.43 -5.90 -17.51
C PRO A 501 -2.74 -5.45 -16.85
N ALA A 502 -3.83 -5.41 -17.61
CA ALA A 502 -5.16 -5.08 -17.10
C ALA A 502 -5.68 -6.04 -16.02
N CYS A 503 -5.11 -7.26 -15.93
CA CYS A 503 -5.46 -8.28 -14.94
C CYS A 503 -4.44 -8.37 -13.80
N TRP A 504 -3.46 -7.46 -13.72
CA TRP A 504 -2.50 -7.45 -12.62
C TRP A 504 -3.13 -6.83 -11.36
N PRO A 505 -3.01 -7.47 -10.18
CA PRO A 505 -3.63 -6.97 -8.96
C PRO A 505 -2.75 -6.01 -8.14
N VAL A 506 -1.63 -5.54 -8.69
CA VAL A 506 -0.57 -4.82 -7.95
C VAL A 506 -1.02 -3.49 -7.32
N ASP A 507 -2.13 -2.93 -7.78
CA ASP A 507 -2.76 -1.70 -7.34
C ASP A 507 -4.12 -1.94 -6.65
N ALA A 508 -4.41 -3.16 -6.21
CA ALA A 508 -5.67 -3.54 -5.57
C ALA A 508 -6.08 -2.60 -4.42
N LEU A 509 -5.12 -2.08 -3.65
CA LEU A 509 -5.40 -1.11 -2.58
C LEU A 509 -5.99 0.20 -3.11
N ILE A 510 -5.48 0.69 -4.25
CA ILE A 510 -5.93 1.91 -4.92
C ILE A 510 -7.28 1.67 -5.59
N VAL A 511 -7.46 0.49 -6.19
CA VAL A 511 -8.75 0.08 -6.78
C VAL A 511 -9.84 0.10 -5.73
N ALA A 512 -9.62 -0.55 -4.57
CA ALA A 512 -10.60 -0.59 -3.49
C ALA A 512 -10.96 0.82 -2.99
N GLU A 513 -9.97 1.70 -2.81
CA GLU A 513 -10.20 3.10 -2.42
C GLU A 513 -11.05 3.85 -3.46
N ARG A 514 -10.69 3.73 -4.73
CA ARG A 514 -11.41 4.40 -5.82
C ARG A 514 -12.82 3.88 -6.04
N LEU A 515 -13.08 2.60 -5.78
CA LEU A 515 -14.44 2.05 -5.84
C LEU A 515 -15.33 2.68 -4.76
N LEU A 516 -14.79 2.94 -3.56
CA LEU A 516 -15.55 3.60 -2.48
C LEU A 516 -15.99 5.02 -2.82
N THR A 517 -15.35 5.67 -3.79
CA THR A 517 -15.59 7.07 -4.17
C THR A 517 -16.36 7.22 -5.48
N LEU A 518 -16.80 6.11 -6.10
CA LEU A 518 -17.69 6.17 -7.25
C LEU A 518 -19.03 6.80 -6.84
N GLU A 519 -19.38 7.88 -7.56
CA GLU A 519 -20.64 8.62 -7.43
C GLU A 519 -21.09 8.94 -5.98
N ARG A 520 -20.15 9.44 -5.17
CA ARG A 520 -20.45 10.14 -3.92
C ARG A 520 -20.95 11.56 -4.17
#